data_AF-A0A953PNI6-F1
#
_entry.id   AF-A0A953PNI6-F1
#
_cell.length_a   1.000
_cell.length_b   1.000
_cell.length_c   1.000
_cell.angle_alpha   90.00
_cell.angle_beta   90.00
_cell.angle_gamma   90.00
#
_symmetry.space_group_name_H-M   'P 1'
#
loop_
_entity.id
_entity.type
_entity.pdbx_description
1 polymer ?
#
loop_
_entity_poly.entity_id
_entity_poly.type
_entity_poly.pdbx_seq_one_letter_code
_entity_poly.pdbx_strand_id
1 'polypeptide(L)'
;MRQRVSSLFILACFALIVSATAAFPQTGAGKPVVKQGTAPQTDVGSGPEMFKAYCAACHGPNAKGNGPAAAALKKTPSDLTLLAKNNGGKFPEERFRELVERNSQIIEHGTLDMPLWGPVFRSLRGGDEGAKLRVYNLMKYVETLQGH
;
A
#
# COMPACT_ATOMS: atom_id res chain seq x y z
N MET A 1 35.17 21.68 -71.51
CA MET A 1 35.00 22.12 -70.09
C MET A 1 33.51 22.29 -69.85
N ARG A 2 32.97 21.56 -68.86
CA ARG A 2 31.54 21.20 -68.74
C ARG A 2 30.93 22.03 -67.61
N GLN A 3 29.98 22.91 -67.89
CA GLN A 3 29.03 23.38 -66.86
C GLN A 3 27.61 23.37 -67.40
N ARG A 4 26.73 22.84 -66.56
CA ARG A 4 25.47 22.19 -66.89
C ARG A 4 24.31 23.08 -66.44
N VAL A 5 23.43 23.34 -67.42
CA VAL A 5 21.96 23.21 -67.36
C VAL A 5 21.18 24.23 -66.52
N SER A 6 20.57 25.16 -67.26
CA SER A 6 19.34 25.88 -66.93
C SER A 6 18.17 24.93 -66.66
N SER A 7 17.29 25.29 -65.72
CA SER A 7 15.84 25.09 -65.89
C SER A 7 15.05 25.82 -64.80
N LEU A 8 14.19 26.72 -65.27
CA LEU A 8 13.03 27.26 -64.58
C LEU A 8 12.21 26.12 -63.95
N PHE A 9 11.81 26.27 -62.69
CA PHE A 9 10.52 25.73 -62.25
C PHE A 9 9.80 26.75 -61.37
N ILE A 10 8.62 27.07 -61.86
CA ILE A 10 7.64 28.05 -61.46
C ILE A 10 6.79 27.50 -60.29
N LEU A 11 6.27 28.43 -59.46
CA LEU A 11 5.09 28.33 -58.58
C LEU A 11 5.12 27.30 -57.43
N ALA A 12 4.99 27.81 -56.20
CA ALA A 12 3.77 27.54 -55.41
C ALA A 12 3.71 28.46 -54.18
N CYS A 13 2.63 29.22 -54.10
CA CYS A 13 2.16 29.92 -52.92
C CYS A 13 2.13 28.96 -51.72
N PHE A 14 2.76 29.33 -50.61
CA PHE A 14 2.35 28.81 -49.31
C PHE A 14 1.98 29.97 -48.39
N ALA A 15 0.68 30.01 -48.15
CA ALA A 15 -0.04 31.01 -47.42
C ALA A 15 0.46 31.15 -45.99
N LEU A 16 0.36 32.39 -45.51
CA LEU A 16 0.28 32.80 -44.13
C LEU A 16 -0.60 31.84 -43.31
N ILE A 17 0.00 31.14 -42.35
CA ILE A 17 -0.72 30.63 -41.18
C ILE A 17 -0.03 31.21 -39.95
N VAL A 18 -0.55 32.35 -39.51
CA VAL A 18 -0.28 32.93 -38.19
C VAL A 18 -0.99 32.04 -37.18
N SER A 19 -0.28 31.09 -36.57
CA SER A 19 -0.79 30.37 -35.39
C SER A 19 -0.42 31.16 -34.13
N ALA A 20 -1.35 32.01 -33.70
CA ALA A 20 -1.32 32.58 -32.35
C ALA A 20 -1.48 31.44 -31.33
N THR A 21 -0.39 31.06 -30.66
CA THR A 21 -0.44 30.12 -29.54
C THR A 21 -0.95 30.83 -28.30
N ALA A 22 -2.25 30.73 -28.05
CA ALA A 22 -2.80 31.04 -26.73
C ALA A 22 -2.19 30.05 -25.72
N ALA A 23 -1.32 30.53 -24.85
CA ALA A 23 -0.75 29.75 -23.75
C ALA A 23 -1.86 29.48 -22.72
N PHE A 24 -2.50 28.31 -22.80
CA PHE A 24 -3.36 27.82 -21.73
C PHE A 24 -2.48 27.41 -20.54
N PRO A 25 -2.67 27.97 -19.34
CA PRO A 25 -1.93 27.52 -18.16
C PRO A 25 -2.33 26.08 -17.88
N GLN A 26 -1.38 25.16 -18.05
CA GLN A 26 -1.57 23.78 -17.64
C GLN A 26 -1.53 23.75 -16.11
N THR A 27 -2.69 23.86 -15.48
CA THR A 27 -2.88 23.44 -14.10
C THR A 27 -2.74 21.93 -14.07
N GLY A 28 -1.49 21.46 -13.99
CA GLY A 28 -1.17 20.07 -13.77
C GLY A 28 -1.71 19.67 -12.40
N ALA A 29 -2.90 19.07 -12.38
CA ALA A 29 -3.34 18.25 -11.27
C ALA A 29 -2.43 17.01 -11.22
N GLY A 30 -1.23 17.18 -10.67
CA GLY A 30 -0.33 16.08 -10.39
C GLY A 30 -1.06 15.10 -9.47
N LYS A 31 -1.16 13.84 -9.87
CA LYS A 31 -1.61 12.77 -8.97
C LYS A 31 -0.75 12.84 -7.70
N PRO A 32 -1.33 12.76 -6.50
CA PRO A 32 -0.54 12.79 -5.28
C PRO A 32 0.45 11.63 -5.32
N VAL A 33 1.73 11.95 -5.47
CA VAL A 33 2.81 10.98 -5.31
C VAL A 33 2.90 10.72 -3.82
N VAL A 34 2.29 9.62 -3.38
CA VAL A 34 2.50 9.12 -2.02
C VAL A 34 3.97 8.75 -1.94
N LYS A 35 4.78 9.60 -1.30
CA LYS A 35 6.11 9.19 -0.86
C LYS A 35 5.92 7.99 0.05
N GLN A 36 6.33 6.80 -0.40
CA GLN A 36 6.42 5.64 0.46
C GLN A 36 7.39 6.00 1.60
N GLY A 37 6.83 6.39 2.74
CA GLY A 37 7.60 6.52 3.96
C GLY A 37 8.18 5.16 4.32
N THR A 38 9.40 5.12 4.82
CA THR A 38 9.95 3.93 5.46
C THR A 38 8.97 3.48 6.55
N ALA A 39 8.61 2.20 6.57
CA ALA A 39 7.75 1.65 7.61
C ALA A 39 8.30 2.05 8.99
N PRO A 40 7.46 2.53 9.93
CA PRO A 40 7.91 2.95 11.24
C PRO A 40 8.78 1.86 11.87
N GLN A 41 9.90 2.22 12.48
CA GLN A 41 10.63 1.27 13.33
C GLN A 41 9.85 1.13 14.63
N THR A 42 9.67 -0.11 15.09
CA THR A 42 8.99 -0.44 16.34
C THR A 42 9.86 -1.39 17.16
N ASP A 43 9.69 -1.42 18.48
CA ASP A 43 10.32 -2.44 19.30
C ASP A 43 9.79 -3.83 18.92
N VAL A 44 10.71 -4.77 18.70
CA VAL A 44 10.41 -6.17 18.41
C VAL A 44 9.65 -6.84 19.56
N GLY A 45 9.86 -6.38 20.80
CA GLY A 45 9.21 -6.87 22.01
C GLY A 45 7.80 -6.31 22.26
N SER A 46 7.41 -5.23 21.58
CA SER A 46 6.19 -4.48 21.93
C SER A 46 5.04 -4.72 20.96
N GLY A 47 4.22 -5.74 21.25
CA GLY A 47 2.96 -6.00 20.55
C GLY A 47 2.01 -4.78 20.44
N PRO A 48 1.77 -4.03 21.52
CA PRO A 48 0.91 -2.84 21.49
C PRO A 48 1.46 -1.73 20.57
N GLU A 49 2.77 -1.49 20.59
CA GLU A 49 3.40 -0.48 19.73
C GLU A 49 3.28 -0.88 18.25
N MET A 50 3.58 -2.14 17.93
CA MET A 50 3.40 -2.68 16.59
C MET A 50 1.95 -2.59 16.12
N PHE A 51 0.99 -2.94 16.97
CA PHE A 51 -0.42 -2.83 16.64
C PHE A 51 -0.81 -1.38 16.30
N LYS A 52 -0.37 -0.41 17.11
CA LYS A 52 -0.60 1.01 16.86
C LYS A 52 0.02 1.46 15.54
N ALA A 53 1.23 1.00 15.23
CA ALA A 53 1.98 1.42 14.05
C ALA A 53 1.44 0.83 12.73
N TYR A 54 1.01 -0.44 12.74
CA TYR A 54 0.71 -1.18 11.51
C TYR A 54 -0.76 -1.58 11.38
N CYS A 55 -1.46 -1.85 12.49
CA CYS A 55 -2.80 -2.44 12.46
C CYS A 55 -3.91 -1.42 12.70
N ALA A 56 -3.69 -0.47 13.63
CA ALA A 56 -4.71 0.45 14.12
C ALA A 56 -5.25 1.42 13.05
N ALA A 57 -4.48 1.69 11.99
CA ALA A 57 -4.95 2.52 10.87
C ALA A 57 -6.20 1.92 10.20
N CYS A 58 -6.29 0.60 10.12
CA CYS A 58 -7.44 -0.11 9.54
C CYS A 58 -8.36 -0.69 10.62
N HIS A 59 -7.80 -1.37 11.63
CA HIS A 59 -8.58 -2.05 12.66
C HIS A 59 -9.02 -1.14 13.82
N GLY A 60 -8.52 0.10 13.89
CA GLY A 60 -8.84 1.04 14.95
C GLY A 60 -8.01 0.81 16.22
N PRO A 61 -7.93 1.81 17.12
CA PRO A 61 -7.17 1.70 18.36
C PRO A 61 -7.77 0.69 19.35
N ASN A 62 -9.05 0.37 19.22
CA ASN A 62 -9.76 -0.65 20.00
C ASN A 62 -9.88 -1.99 19.26
N ALA A 63 -9.23 -2.12 18.10
CA ALA A 63 -9.22 -3.32 17.25
C ALA A 63 -10.57 -3.77 16.67
N LYS A 64 -11.60 -2.91 16.68
CA LYS A 64 -12.97 -3.26 16.25
C LYS A 64 -13.25 -3.08 14.75
N GLY A 65 -12.22 -2.87 13.93
CA GLY A 65 -12.38 -2.68 12.48
C GLY A 65 -12.78 -1.27 12.06
N ASN A 66 -12.74 -0.30 12.99
CA ASN A 66 -13.20 1.07 12.77
C ASN A 66 -12.04 2.08 12.72
N GLY A 67 -10.90 1.67 12.16
CA GLY A 67 -9.74 2.56 12.00
C GLY A 67 -10.02 3.71 11.03
N PRO A 68 -9.21 4.78 11.08
CA PRO A 68 -9.39 5.96 10.22
C PRO A 68 -9.37 5.64 8.71
N ALA A 69 -8.70 4.56 8.30
CA ALA A 69 -8.69 4.10 6.92
C ALA A 69 -9.91 3.24 6.54
N ALA A 70 -10.67 2.72 7.51
CA ALA A 70 -11.71 1.71 7.29
C ALA A 70 -12.78 2.16 6.29
N ALA A 71 -13.20 3.43 6.34
CA ALA A 71 -14.22 3.98 5.44
C ALA A 71 -13.78 4.06 3.97
N ALA A 72 -12.47 4.04 3.69
CA ALA A 72 -11.92 4.08 2.34
C ALA A 72 -11.68 2.68 1.74
N LEU A 73 -11.87 1.61 2.51
CA LEU A 73 -11.63 0.24 2.07
C LEU A 73 -12.89 -0.37 1.46
N LYS A 74 -12.72 -1.20 0.42
CA LYS A 74 -13.82 -1.94 -0.21
C LYS A 74 -14.44 -2.97 0.72
N LYS A 75 -13.63 -3.53 1.63
CA LYS A 75 -14.04 -4.50 2.63
C LYS A 75 -13.75 -3.92 4.00
N THR A 76 -14.75 -3.95 4.88
CA THR A 76 -14.60 -3.54 6.27
C THR A 76 -13.56 -4.43 6.96
N PRO A 77 -12.54 -3.85 7.62
CA PRO A 77 -11.61 -4.62 8.43
C PRO A 77 -12.33 -5.40 9.53
N SER A 78 -11.89 -6.63 9.80
CA SER A 78 -12.49 -7.47 10.84
C SER A 78 -12.36 -6.86 12.23
N ASP A 79 -13.35 -7.09 13.09
CA ASP A 79 -13.22 -6.90 14.53
C ASP A 79 -12.31 -7.99 15.10
N LEU A 80 -11.10 -7.60 15.47
CA LEU A 80 -10.08 -8.51 15.97
C LEU A 80 -10.36 -8.94 17.42
N THR A 81 -11.29 -8.30 18.14
CA THR A 81 -11.67 -8.69 19.51
C THR A 81 -12.57 -9.92 19.56
N LEU A 82 -13.07 -10.35 18.40
CA LEU A 82 -14.01 -11.46 18.24
C LEU A 82 -13.38 -12.72 17.63
N LEU A 83 -12.07 -12.76 17.41
CA LEU A 83 -11.40 -13.88 16.74
C LEU A 83 -11.59 -15.20 17.51
N ALA A 84 -11.43 -15.19 18.83
CA ALA A 84 -11.65 -16.37 19.66
C ALA A 84 -13.12 -16.81 19.66
N LYS A 85 -14.05 -15.86 19.84
CA LYS A 85 -15.51 -16.13 19.79
C LYS A 85 -15.91 -16.77 18.46
N ASN A 86 -15.37 -16.27 17.35
CA ASN A 86 -15.66 -16.77 16.00
C ASN A 86 -14.93 -18.09 15.68
N ASN A 87 -14.06 -18.56 16.58
CA ASN A 87 -13.29 -19.80 16.44
C ASN A 87 -13.52 -20.73 17.65
N GLY A 88 -14.78 -20.92 18.04
CA GLY A 88 -15.16 -21.88 19.09
C GLY A 88 -14.61 -21.54 20.48
N GLY A 89 -14.38 -20.27 20.77
CA GLY A 89 -13.83 -19.78 22.04
C GLY A 89 -12.31 -19.86 22.14
N LYS A 90 -11.60 -20.30 21.10
CA LYS A 90 -10.13 -20.41 21.09
C LYS A 90 -9.52 -19.42 20.11
N PHE A 91 -8.49 -18.70 20.52
CA PHE A 91 -7.79 -17.79 19.62
C PHE A 91 -7.10 -18.56 18.47
N PRO A 92 -7.32 -18.18 17.20
CA PRO A 92 -6.80 -18.93 16.05
C PRO A 92 -5.35 -18.54 15.74
N GLU A 93 -4.41 -18.95 16.61
CA GLU A 93 -3.00 -18.54 16.53
C GLU A 93 -2.34 -18.81 15.15
N GLU A 94 -2.46 -20.03 14.65
CA GLU A 94 -1.84 -20.43 13.37
C GLU A 94 -2.39 -19.60 12.22
N ARG A 95 -3.72 -19.46 12.16
CA ARG A 95 -4.37 -18.66 11.13
C ARG A 95 -3.97 -17.19 11.20
N PHE A 96 -3.78 -16.64 12.40
CA PHE A 96 -3.29 -15.26 12.56
C PHE A 96 -1.88 -15.12 11.97
N ARG A 97 -0.96 -16.02 12.34
CA ARG A 97 0.43 -16.01 11.83
C ARG A 97 0.47 -16.13 10.31
N GLU A 98 -0.25 -17.08 9.72
CA GLU A 98 -0.34 -17.24 8.26
C GLU A 98 -0.77 -15.97 7.51
N LEU A 99 -1.74 -15.23 8.06
CA LEU A 99 -2.25 -14.01 7.43
C LEU A 99 -1.23 -12.88 7.48
N VAL A 100 -0.53 -12.72 8.61
CA VAL A 100 0.45 -11.65 8.83
C VAL A 100 1.77 -11.96 8.13
N GLU A 101 2.22 -13.21 8.15
CA GLU A 101 3.46 -13.68 7.53
C GLU A 101 3.36 -13.86 6.01
N ARG A 102 2.19 -13.57 5.41
CA ARG A 102 1.98 -13.73 3.97
C ARG A 102 2.99 -12.90 3.16
N ASN A 103 3.57 -13.53 2.13
CA ASN A 103 4.72 -13.01 1.39
C ASN A 103 4.48 -12.75 -0.10
N SER A 104 3.35 -13.20 -0.68
CA SER A 104 3.11 -13.11 -2.13
C SER A 104 1.69 -12.64 -2.46
N GLN A 105 1.58 -11.97 -3.61
CA GLN A 105 0.37 -11.37 -4.16
C GLN A 105 -0.33 -12.23 -5.22
N ILE A 106 0.04 -13.50 -5.44
CA ILE A 106 -0.65 -14.30 -6.46
C ILE A 106 -2.10 -14.57 -6.01
N ILE A 107 -2.98 -13.66 -6.42
CA ILE A 107 -4.43 -13.72 -6.32
C ILE A 107 -4.92 -13.30 -7.69
N GLU A 108 -5.34 -14.26 -8.49
CA GLU A 108 -5.71 -14.05 -9.89
C GLU A 108 -6.98 -13.19 -10.05
N HIS A 109 -7.66 -12.82 -8.96
CA HIS A 109 -8.98 -12.16 -9.02
C HIS A 109 -9.22 -11.06 -7.96
N GLY A 110 -8.19 -10.37 -7.44
CA GLY A 110 -8.43 -9.21 -6.56
C GLY A 110 -7.22 -8.59 -5.86
N THR A 111 -7.46 -7.45 -5.20
CA THR A 111 -6.50 -6.81 -4.27
C THR A 111 -6.54 -7.52 -2.92
N LEU A 112 -5.40 -7.63 -2.23
CA LEU A 112 -5.37 -8.17 -0.86
C LEU A 112 -6.20 -7.30 0.09
N ASP A 113 -7.01 -7.95 0.94
CA ASP A 113 -7.80 -7.28 1.98
C ASP A 113 -6.93 -6.60 3.06
N MET A 114 -5.69 -7.08 3.23
CA MET A 114 -4.71 -6.58 4.21
C MET A 114 -3.33 -6.41 3.54
N PRO A 115 -2.50 -5.45 3.96
CA PRO A 115 -1.13 -5.32 3.45
C PRO A 115 -0.30 -6.60 3.66
N LEU A 116 0.70 -6.81 2.80
CA LEU A 116 1.70 -7.86 3.00
C LEU A 116 2.68 -7.46 4.11
N TRP A 117 2.40 -7.87 5.34
CA TRP A 117 3.25 -7.54 6.50
C TRP A 117 4.53 -8.37 6.56
N GLY A 118 4.55 -9.59 6.03
CA GLY A 118 5.75 -10.45 6.03
C GLY A 118 7.01 -9.76 5.47
N PRO A 119 6.97 -9.23 4.23
CA PRO A 119 8.08 -8.47 3.66
C PRO A 119 8.41 -7.19 4.46
N VAL A 120 7.39 -6.50 4.98
CA VAL A 120 7.59 -5.29 5.79
C VAL A 120 8.38 -5.63 7.05
N PHE A 121 7.96 -6.63 7.83
CA PHE A 121 8.63 -7.00 9.07
C PHE A 121 10.04 -7.54 8.86
N ARG A 122 10.29 -8.29 7.77
CA ARG A 122 11.65 -8.73 7.40
C ARG A 122 12.56 -7.57 6.99
N SER A 123 12.02 -6.47 6.48
CA SER A 123 12.80 -5.28 6.13
C SER A 123 13.20 -4.42 7.35
N LEU A 124 12.58 -4.64 8.51
CA LEU A 124 12.91 -3.93 9.74
C LEU A 124 14.18 -4.49 10.40
N ARG A 125 14.71 -3.76 11.39
CA ARG A 125 15.82 -4.25 12.21
C ARG A 125 15.51 -5.63 12.79
N GLY A 126 16.50 -6.52 12.71
CA GLY A 126 16.41 -7.92 13.15
C GLY A 126 16.14 -8.92 12.01
N GLY A 127 15.80 -8.47 10.80
CA GLY A 127 15.62 -9.35 9.65
C GLY A 127 14.56 -10.43 9.89
N ASP A 128 14.86 -11.67 9.48
CA ASP A 128 13.94 -12.80 9.61
C ASP A 128 13.62 -13.16 11.07
N GLU A 129 14.62 -13.21 11.95
CA GLU A 129 14.40 -13.51 13.37
C GLU A 129 13.61 -12.39 14.06
N GLY A 130 13.91 -11.14 13.70
CA GLY A 130 13.11 -9.99 14.12
C GLY A 130 11.66 -10.12 13.65
N ALA A 131 11.43 -10.51 12.39
CA ALA A 131 10.10 -10.68 11.85
C ALA A 131 9.29 -11.76 12.61
N LYS A 132 9.89 -12.92 12.91
CA LYS A 132 9.25 -13.98 13.70
C LYS A 132 8.81 -13.48 15.07
N LEU A 133 9.70 -12.76 15.77
CA LEU A 133 9.39 -12.18 17.09
C LEU A 133 8.30 -11.10 17.00
N ARG A 134 8.33 -10.25 15.96
CA ARG A 134 7.29 -9.24 15.72
C ARG A 134 5.91 -9.88 15.56
N VAL A 135 5.82 -10.90 14.71
CA VAL A 135 4.56 -11.62 14.48
C VAL A 135 4.08 -12.29 15.76
N TYR A 136 4.97 -12.97 16.49
CA TYR A 136 4.63 -13.62 17.75
C TYR A 136 4.11 -12.62 18.79
N ASN A 137 4.82 -11.52 19.04
CA ASN A 137 4.44 -10.53 20.05
C ASN A 137 3.19 -9.74 19.65
N LEU A 138 3.02 -9.44 18.35
CA LEU A 138 1.80 -8.84 17.84
C LEU A 138 0.60 -9.78 18.01
N MET A 139 0.77 -11.07 17.69
CA MET A 139 -0.26 -12.09 17.89
C MET A 139 -0.65 -12.18 19.37
N LYS A 140 0.33 -12.28 20.28
CA LYS A 140 0.07 -12.34 21.72
C LYS A 140 -0.66 -11.11 22.21
N TYR A 141 -0.32 -9.92 21.71
CA TYR A 141 -1.09 -8.73 22.04
C TYR A 141 -2.53 -8.81 21.55
N VAL A 142 -2.78 -9.21 20.29
CA VAL A 142 -4.16 -9.36 19.77
C VAL A 142 -4.94 -10.44 20.53
N GLU A 143 -4.29 -11.50 20.98
CA GLU A 143 -4.89 -12.51 21.85
C GLU A 143 -5.34 -11.91 23.20
N THR A 144 -4.62 -10.94 23.77
CA THR A 144 -5.09 -10.26 25.00
C THR A 144 -6.32 -9.37 24.77
N LEU A 145 -6.63 -9.02 23.52
CA LEU A 145 -7.79 -8.17 23.17
C LEU A 145 -9.08 -8.96 23.00
N GLN A 146 -9.04 -10.30 23.10
CA GLN A 146 -10.24 -11.11 22.92
C GLN A 146 -11.25 -10.83 24.03
N GLY A 147 -12.50 -10.59 23.67
CA GLY A 147 -13.58 -10.44 24.65
C GLY A 147 -13.86 -11.77 25.34
N HIS A 148 -13.58 -11.84 26.64
CA HIS A 148 -14.03 -12.92 27.53
C HIS A 148 -15.45 -12.68 28.01
#